data_AF-A0A7C1FK82-F1
#
_entry.id   AF-A0A7C1FK82-F1
#
_cell.length_a   1.000
_cell.length_b   1.000
_cell.length_c   1.000
_cell.angle_alpha   90.00
_cell.angle_beta   90.00
_cell.angle_gamma   90.00
#
_symmetry.space_group_name_H-M   'P 1'
#
loop_
_entity.id
_entity.type
_entity.pdbx_description
1 polymer ?
#
loop_
_entity_poly.entity_id
_entity_poly.type
_entity_poly.pdbx_seq_one_letter_code
_entity_poly.pdbx_strand_id
1 'polypeptide(L)'
;RRTPPIIDDNPMYIRDYARCILCWRCVQVCAEDAQYTFALSFDGRGFHTQIGTFFDLPMPETTCVFCGQCVGVCPTGALKPRREWLLEQGKTPDEILQMSRTERRKSRRVQKGSAHG
;
A
#
# COMPACT_ATOMS: atom_id res chain seq x y z
N ARG A 1 -1.34 19.22 -12.36
CA ARG A 1 -1.19 17.77 -12.04
C ARG A 1 -1.00 17.64 -10.54
N ARG A 2 -1.71 16.74 -9.87
CA ARG A 2 -1.53 16.49 -8.43
C ARG A 2 -0.23 15.73 -8.21
N THR A 3 0.49 16.05 -7.13
CA THR A 3 1.73 15.36 -6.75
C THR A 3 1.61 14.93 -5.28
N PRO A 4 0.70 14.00 -4.96
CA PRO A 4 0.62 13.45 -3.61
C PRO A 4 1.94 12.72 -3.28
N PRO A 5 2.32 12.65 -1.98
CA PRO A 5 3.49 11.91 -1.57
C PRO A 5 3.33 10.41 -1.86
N ILE A 6 4.46 9.74 -2.06
CA ILE A 6 4.51 8.28 -2.10
C ILE A 6 4.27 7.75 -0.69
N ILE A 7 3.42 6.73 -0.57
CA ILE A 7 3.15 6.07 0.70
C ILE A 7 3.75 4.66 0.68
N ASP A 8 4.75 4.46 1.54
CA ASP A 8 5.41 3.17 1.85
C ASP A 8 5.13 2.80 3.32
N ASP A 9 3.89 2.38 3.58
CA ASP A 9 3.38 2.09 4.93
C ASP A 9 3.30 0.59 5.25
N ASN A 10 3.71 -0.26 4.31
CA ASN A 10 3.67 -1.71 4.44
C ASN A 10 4.71 -2.38 3.51
N PRO A 11 5.18 -3.60 3.83
CA PRO A 11 6.24 -4.23 3.06
C PRO A 11 5.80 -4.85 1.72
N MET A 12 4.50 -4.89 1.41
CA MET A 12 3.97 -5.65 0.27
C MET A 12 3.89 -4.78 -1.00
N TYR A 13 3.39 -3.55 -0.89
CA TYR A 13 3.17 -2.69 -2.05
C TYR A 13 3.26 -1.20 -1.71
N ILE A 14 3.58 -0.41 -2.74
CA ILE A 14 3.68 1.06 -2.69
C ILE A 14 2.38 1.67 -3.21
N ARG A 15 1.99 2.82 -2.62
CA ARG A 15 0.91 3.67 -3.10
C ARG A 15 1.50 4.95 -3.70
N ASP A 16 1.50 5.05 -5.02
CA ASP A 16 1.89 6.22 -5.81
C ASP A 16 0.65 6.80 -6.51
N TYR A 17 -0.11 7.61 -5.77
CA TYR A 17 -1.33 8.18 -6.31
C TYR A 17 -1.10 9.32 -7.32
N ALA A 18 0.15 9.76 -7.54
CA ALA A 18 0.46 10.65 -8.66
C ALA A 18 0.28 9.97 -10.03
N ARG A 19 0.28 8.62 -10.04
CA ARG A 19 -0.05 7.77 -11.20
C ARG A 19 -1.52 7.33 -11.24
N CYS A 20 -2.33 7.67 -10.24
CA CYS A 20 -3.72 7.22 -10.17
C CYS A 20 -4.60 7.99 -11.16
N ILE A 21 -5.38 7.25 -11.95
CA ILE A 21 -6.37 7.82 -12.89
C ILE A 21 -7.80 7.73 -12.38
N LEU A 22 -7.99 7.39 -11.10
CA LEU A 22 -9.30 7.22 -10.47
C LEU A 22 -10.23 6.27 -11.27
N CYS A 23 -9.71 5.11 -11.69
CA CYS A 23 -10.50 4.08 -12.35
C CYS A 23 -11.27 3.15 -11.39
N TRP A 24 -10.97 3.24 -10.09
CA TRP A 24 -11.71 2.61 -8.98
C TRP A 24 -11.66 1.09 -8.88
N ARG A 25 -11.02 0.39 -9.83
CA ARG A 25 -10.87 -1.07 -9.82
C ARG A 25 -10.29 -1.62 -8.51
N CYS A 26 -9.35 -0.90 -7.91
CA CYS A 26 -8.76 -1.29 -6.63
C CYS A 26 -9.75 -1.26 -5.46
N VAL A 27 -10.68 -0.30 -5.47
CA VAL A 27 -11.77 -0.21 -4.46
C VAL A 27 -12.77 -1.32 -4.70
N GLN A 28 -13.19 -1.54 -5.95
CA GLN A 28 -14.14 -2.59 -6.31
C GLN A 28 -13.66 -3.99 -5.88
N VAL A 29 -12.42 -4.36 -6.20
CA VAL A 29 -11.87 -5.68 -5.82
C VAL A 29 -11.59 -5.81 -4.31
N CYS A 30 -11.35 -4.69 -3.62
CA CYS A 30 -11.18 -4.69 -2.17
C CYS A 30 -12.51 -4.85 -1.41
N ALA A 31 -13.59 -4.42 -2.06
CA ALA A 31 -14.98 -4.51 -1.61
C ALA A 31 -15.57 -5.88 -2.02
N GLU A 32 -16.78 -5.87 -2.55
CA GLU A 32 -17.62 -7.06 -2.76
C GLU A 32 -17.15 -7.96 -3.89
N ASP A 33 -16.36 -7.46 -4.84
CA ASP A 33 -15.96 -8.25 -6.01
C ASP A 33 -14.98 -9.38 -5.67
N ALA A 34 -14.35 -9.36 -4.49
CA ALA A 34 -13.47 -10.46 -4.08
C ALA A 34 -13.21 -10.63 -2.58
N GLN A 35 -12.83 -9.57 -1.85
CA GLN A 35 -12.29 -9.73 -0.48
C GLN A 35 -13.26 -9.39 0.64
N TYR A 36 -14.25 -8.54 0.39
CA TYR A 36 -15.18 -8.02 1.40
C TYR A 36 -14.47 -7.35 2.60
N THR A 37 -13.27 -6.79 2.38
CA THR A 37 -12.48 -6.14 3.45
C THR A 37 -12.68 -4.63 3.49
N PHE A 38 -12.96 -4.00 2.35
CA PHE A 38 -13.20 -2.56 2.22
C PHE A 38 -12.05 -1.69 2.77
N ALA A 39 -10.81 -2.20 2.74
CA ALA A 39 -9.63 -1.49 3.23
C ALA A 39 -9.23 -0.26 2.39
N LEU A 40 -9.66 -0.22 1.12
CA LEU A 40 -9.49 0.91 0.21
C LEU A 40 -10.84 1.55 -0.10
N SER A 41 -10.92 2.87 -0.05
CA SER A 41 -12.12 3.64 -0.35
C SER A 41 -11.82 4.94 -1.08
N PHE A 42 -12.86 5.71 -1.39
CA PHE A 42 -12.72 7.10 -1.80
C PHE A 42 -12.48 8.00 -0.60
N ASP A 43 -11.53 8.92 -0.76
CA ASP A 43 -11.29 10.01 0.16
C ASP A 43 -11.42 11.35 -0.60
N GLY A 44 -11.89 12.39 0.10
CA GLY A 44 -12.19 13.70 -0.48
C GLY A 44 -13.43 13.74 -1.37
N ARG A 45 -13.65 14.88 -2.05
CA ARG A 45 -14.78 15.11 -2.97
C ARG A 45 -14.42 15.94 -4.19
N GLY A 46 -15.15 15.74 -5.28
CA GLY A 46 -15.03 16.51 -6.52
C GLY A 46 -13.62 16.40 -7.10
N PHE A 47 -13.00 17.55 -7.40
CA PHE A 47 -11.60 17.55 -7.85
C PHE A 47 -10.68 16.93 -6.81
N HIS A 48 -11.00 17.00 -5.51
CA HIS A 48 -10.21 16.47 -4.40
C HIS A 48 -10.27 14.96 -4.18
N THR A 49 -11.09 14.24 -4.93
CA THR A 49 -11.19 12.78 -4.79
C THR A 49 -9.85 12.07 -5.01
N GLN A 50 -9.52 11.15 -4.11
CA GLN A 50 -8.38 10.24 -4.19
C GLN A 50 -8.76 8.86 -3.66
N ILE A 51 -7.87 7.88 -3.83
CA ILE A 51 -8.01 6.58 -3.14
C ILE A 51 -7.32 6.72 -1.79
N GLY A 52 -7.98 6.27 -0.74
CA GLY A 52 -7.49 6.32 0.63
C GLY A 52 -7.76 5.04 1.39
N THR A 53 -7.31 5.02 2.64
CA THR A 53 -7.70 4.04 3.65
C THR A 53 -8.71 4.68 4.60
N PHE A 54 -9.45 3.87 5.33
CA PHE A 54 -10.35 4.40 6.35
C PHE A 54 -9.54 5.12 7.45
N PHE A 55 -9.96 6.34 7.81
CA PHE A 55 -9.27 7.24 8.74
C PHE A 55 -7.79 7.52 8.42
N ASP A 56 -7.38 7.42 7.14
CA ASP A 56 -5.98 7.59 6.71
C ASP A 56 -4.99 6.70 7.47
N LEU A 57 -5.48 5.57 8.00
CA LEU A 57 -4.65 4.63 8.74
C LEU A 57 -3.60 3.98 7.83
N PRO A 58 -2.40 3.67 8.35
CA PRO A 58 -1.44 2.82 7.66
C PRO A 58 -2.08 1.50 7.25
N MET A 59 -1.74 0.98 6.06
CA MET A 59 -2.33 -0.26 5.55
C MET A 59 -2.35 -1.43 6.56
N PRO A 60 -1.30 -1.69 7.37
CA PRO A 60 -1.31 -2.76 8.37
C PRO A 60 -2.28 -2.56 9.55
N GLU A 61 -2.79 -1.34 9.74
CA GLU A 61 -3.77 -0.98 10.77
C GLU A 61 -5.21 -0.95 10.21
N THR A 62 -5.38 -1.26 8.93
CA THR A 62 -6.69 -1.40 8.28
C THR A 62 -7.19 -2.84 8.30
N THR A 63 -8.35 -3.08 7.70
CA THR A 63 -8.92 -4.41 7.45
C THR A 63 -8.22 -5.18 6.31
N CYS A 64 -7.15 -4.63 5.72
CA CYS A 64 -6.44 -5.25 4.61
C CYS A 64 -5.80 -6.59 5.01
N VAL A 65 -6.10 -7.64 4.25
CA VAL A 65 -5.52 -8.99 4.41
C VAL A 65 -4.32 -9.23 3.50
N PHE A 66 -3.82 -8.20 2.83
CA PHE A 66 -2.67 -8.26 1.92
C PHE A 66 -2.81 -9.27 0.77
N CYS A 67 -4.03 -9.46 0.23
CA CYS A 67 -4.28 -10.40 -0.89
C CYS A 67 -3.65 -9.97 -2.23
N GLY A 68 -3.28 -8.69 -2.38
CA GLY A 68 -2.64 -8.16 -3.59
C GLY A 68 -3.54 -7.96 -4.81
N GLN A 69 -4.84 -8.21 -4.73
CA GLN A 69 -5.74 -8.05 -5.88
C GLN A 69 -5.83 -6.60 -6.36
N CYS A 70 -5.84 -5.63 -5.44
CA CYS A 70 -5.84 -4.20 -5.78
C CYS A 70 -4.60 -3.78 -6.60
N VAL A 71 -3.45 -4.42 -6.36
CA VAL A 71 -2.22 -4.24 -7.12
C VAL A 71 -2.37 -4.87 -8.50
N GLY A 72 -2.90 -6.09 -8.58
CA GLY A 72 -3.08 -6.82 -9.85
C GLY A 72 -4.04 -6.13 -10.83
N VAL A 73 -5.05 -5.41 -10.34
CA VAL A 73 -6.03 -4.70 -11.19
C VAL A 73 -5.64 -3.25 -11.51
N CYS A 74 -4.56 -2.72 -10.93
CA CYS A 74 -4.17 -1.32 -11.09
C CYS A 74 -3.53 -1.07 -12.48
N PRO A 75 -4.19 -0.34 -13.40
CA PRO A 75 -3.72 -0.24 -14.78
C PRO A 75 -2.51 0.69 -14.97
N THR A 76 -2.19 1.53 -13.98
CA THR A 76 -1.14 2.55 -14.08
C THR A 76 0.02 2.35 -13.13
N GLY A 77 -0.01 1.27 -12.32
CA GLY A 77 0.99 1.05 -11.26
C GLY A 77 0.94 2.08 -10.13
N ALA A 78 -0.20 2.75 -9.94
CA ALA A 78 -0.44 3.58 -8.75
C ALA A 78 -0.45 2.75 -7.45
N LEU A 79 -0.86 1.47 -7.56
CA LEU A 79 -0.58 0.43 -6.59
C LEU A 79 0.36 -0.57 -7.26
N LYS A 80 1.52 -0.84 -6.68
CA LYS A 80 2.58 -1.65 -7.30
C LYS A 80 3.34 -2.47 -6.26
N PRO A 81 3.78 -3.71 -6.56
CA PRO A 81 4.61 -4.47 -5.63
C PRO A 81 5.83 -3.65 -5.19
N ARG A 82 6.10 -3.62 -3.89
CA ARG A 82 7.14 -2.74 -3.34
C ARG A 82 8.51 -3.07 -3.91
N ARG A 83 8.79 -4.36 -4.09
CA ARG A 83 10.02 -4.83 -4.74
C ARG A 83 10.18 -4.29 -6.15
N GLU A 84 9.12 -4.30 -6.95
CA GLU A 84 9.16 -3.79 -8.33
C GLU A 84 9.45 -2.28 -8.32
N TRP A 85 8.75 -1.52 -7.47
CA TRP A 85 9.00 -0.09 -7.32
C TRP A 85 10.45 0.22 -6.90
N LEU A 86 11.01 -0.53 -5.96
CA LEU A 86 12.41 -0.36 -5.52
C LEU A 86 13.42 -0.64 -6.64
N LEU A 87 13.18 -1.66 -7.47
CA LEU A 87 14.01 -1.95 -8.64
C LEU A 87 13.98 -0.77 -9.63
N GLU A 88 12.80 -0.16 -9.85
CA GLU A 88 12.66 1.04 -10.69
C GLU A 88 13.39 2.26 -10.11
N GLN A 89 13.58 2.33 -8.78
CA GLN A 89 14.42 3.34 -8.13
C GLN A 89 15.92 3.01 -8.19
N GLY A 90 16.32 2.00 -8.95
CA GLY A 90 17.72 1.60 -9.11
C GLY A 90 18.30 0.81 -7.95
N LYS A 91 17.46 0.27 -7.04
CA LYS A 91 17.93 -0.62 -5.99
C LYS A 91 18.27 -2.00 -6.55
N THR A 92 19.38 -2.55 -6.08
CA THR A 92 19.80 -3.91 -6.40
C THR A 92 18.97 -4.94 -5.63
N PRO A 93 18.86 -6.19 -6.12
CA PRO A 93 18.20 -7.26 -5.38
C PRO A 93 18.76 -7.48 -3.98
N ASP A 94 20.08 -7.36 -3.79
CA ASP A 94 20.74 -7.50 -2.49
C ASP A 94 20.36 -6.39 -1.51
N GLU A 95 20.34 -5.14 -1.96
CA GLU A 95 19.87 -4.01 -1.13
C GLU A 95 18.41 -4.23 -0.68
N ILE A 96 17.53 -4.65 -1.60
CA ILE A 96 16.11 -4.90 -1.28
C ILE A 96 15.96 -6.03 -0.24
N LEU A 97 16.76 -7.10 -0.36
CA LEU A 97 16.78 -8.18 0.60
C LEU A 97 17.25 -7.70 1.98
N GLN A 98 18.29 -6.87 2.04
CA GLN A 98 18.80 -6.30 3.29
C GLN A 98 17.79 -5.35 3.96
N MET A 99 17.11 -4.51 3.17
CA MET A 99 16.02 -3.65 3.65
C MET A 99 14.91 -4.50 4.29
N SER A 100 14.43 -5.52 3.57
CA SER A 100 13.38 -6.42 4.03
C SER A 100 13.77 -7.15 5.34
N ARG A 101 15.03 -7.58 5.47
CA ARG A 101 15.56 -8.21 6.69
C ARG A 101 15.57 -7.24 7.87
N THR A 102 15.97 -5.99 7.63
CA THR A 102 16.04 -4.94 8.64
C THR A 102 14.65 -4.60 9.16
N GLU A 103 13.68 -4.44 8.26
CA GLU A 103 12.26 -4.21 8.59
C GLU A 103 11.71 -5.35 9.45
N ARG A 104 11.91 -6.61 9.04
CA ARG A 104 11.49 -7.79 9.84
C ARG A 104 12.11 -7.80 11.24
N ARG A 105 13.39 -7.43 11.38
CA ARG A 105 14.07 -7.34 12.67
C ARG A 105 13.48 -6.22 13.54
N LYS A 106 13.12 -5.08 12.94
CA LYS A 106 12.44 -3.97 13.62
C LYS A 106 11.06 -4.39 14.11
N SER A 107 10.22 -4.97 13.25
CA SER A 107 8.87 -5.44 13.62
C SER A 107 8.90 -6.45 14.77
N ARG A 108 9.85 -7.40 14.75
CA ARG A 108 10.03 -8.38 15.85
C ARG A 108 10.41 -7.71 17.17
N ARG A 109 11.18 -6.62 17.15
CA ARG A 109 11.54 -5.87 18.37
C ARG A 109 10.33 -5.11 18.92
N VAL A 110 9.55 -4.46 18.06
CA VAL A 110 8.32 -3.75 18.45
C VAL A 110 7.32 -4.71 19.09
N GLN A 111 7.07 -5.87 18.46
CA GLN A 111 6.18 -6.90 19.00
C GLN A 111 6.63 -7.42 20.38
N LYS A 112 7.94 -7.60 20.59
CA LYS A 112 8.47 -8.02 21.90
C LYS A 112 8.32 -6.93 22.98
N GLY A 113 8.45 -5.66 22.60
CA GLY A 113 8.29 -4.52 23.52
C GLY A 113 6.85 -4.31 23.99
N SER A 114 5.86 -4.46 23.11
CA SER A 114 4.43 -4.33 23.47
C SER A 114 3.91 -5.48 24.35
N ALA A 115 4.57 -6.63 24.37
CA ALA A 115 4.14 -7.78 25.18
C ALA A 115 4.56 -7.70 26.67
N HIS A 116 5.36 -6.69 27.05
CA HIS A 116 5.89 -6.50 28.41
C HIS A 116 5.44 -5.17 29.05
N GLY A 117 4.40 -4.54 28.49
CA GLY A 117 3.84 -3.27 28.96
C GLY A 117 2.38 -3.39 29.37
#